data_AF-A0A0M8MZY1-F1
#
_entry.id   AF-A0A0M8MZY1-F1
#
_cell.length_a   1.000
_cell.length_b   1.000
_cell.length_c   1.000
_cell.angle_alpha   90.00
_cell.angle_beta   90.00
_cell.angle_gamma   90.00
#
_symmetry.space_group_name_H-M   'P 1'
#
loop_
_entity.id
_entity.type
_entity.pdbx_description
1 polymer ?
#
loop_
_entity_poly.entity_id
_entity_poly.type
_entity_poly.pdbx_seq_one_letter_code
_entity_poly.pdbx_strand_id
1 'polypeptide(L)'
;MFRTGYLRVVVATGTLALGINMPCKTVVFHGDSIFLTAQGYQQASGRAGRRGFDLLGNVVFHGIPRDRVFEIISARIPGLTGQFPISTTLVLRLLTLLHGSENSTFATTMVQSLLSQTRLYLGGPEAALSVKHHLRFSIEYLRRHRLLRSDGTPINFAGLVGHLYFTENNVFAFHSLLKGGYFHQICAQLDRNPERVLLQMVLVLCHIFNRVPILRRQILAEKSHRSPSMIFLPRLPQRAETLLIEHNEETLSIFQDYVQSYISDSLADIRDRTLPYTRTMVGQEEPSGGGLCSETSHVVRSPFVALSGLKDDFKSIHELCETVRSDVFLEESAIPYIPVWPHDSQVELNAYIYDFWKHGSMEVLVRDNGIKRGDVWFRLQDFSRTLSTIVTSIATLMGGDQAGVDATNDGSDCEFNPEEDGQARFLNPGPQQASKPKAKTPVVDDWQDGEDGDSGEDDESRASSDENEESSDQSVPGCQGEGDLRMVLKAFTMLRDQFVEKFRITWA
;
A
#
# COMPACT_ATOMS: atom_id res chain seq x y z
N MET A 1 8.11 35.06 0.23
CA MET A 1 7.40 35.73 -0.90
C MET A 1 5.94 36.14 -0.65
N PHE A 2 5.02 35.23 -0.23
CA PHE A 2 3.59 35.59 -0.05
C PHE A 2 3.30 36.41 1.22
N ARG A 3 3.87 36.01 2.37
CA ARG A 3 3.71 36.76 3.64
C ARG A 3 4.30 38.16 3.59
N THR A 4 5.34 38.35 2.80
CA THR A 4 6.00 39.64 2.58
C THR A 4 5.25 40.53 1.58
N GLY A 5 4.10 40.08 1.04
CA GLY A 5 3.19 40.89 0.24
C GLY A 5 3.57 41.07 -1.24
N TYR A 6 4.65 40.42 -1.70
CA TYR A 6 5.08 40.51 -3.10
C TYR A 6 4.16 39.77 -4.08
N LEU A 7 3.45 38.75 -3.61
CA LEU A 7 2.46 38.00 -4.39
C LEU A 7 1.05 38.47 -4.04
N ARG A 8 0.37 39.10 -5.00
CA ARG A 8 -1.01 39.62 -4.81
C ARG A 8 -2.10 38.63 -5.20
N VAL A 9 -1.79 37.72 -6.13
CA VAL A 9 -2.71 36.68 -6.61
C VAL A 9 -1.93 35.37 -6.66
N VAL A 10 -2.52 34.32 -6.10
CA VAL A 10 -1.99 32.95 -6.13
C VAL A 10 -3.08 32.05 -6.68
N VAL A 11 -2.75 31.30 -7.72
CA VAL A 11 -3.62 30.27 -8.29
C VAL A 11 -3.06 28.92 -7.87
N ALA A 12 -3.86 28.14 -7.15
CA ALA A 12 -3.42 26.85 -6.60
C ALA A 12 -4.55 25.82 -6.63
N THR A 13 -4.15 24.55 -6.55
CA THR A 13 -5.07 23.41 -6.37
C THR A 13 -5.39 23.21 -4.88
N GLY A 14 -6.30 22.28 -4.56
CA GLY A 14 -6.79 22.05 -3.20
C GLY A 14 -5.71 21.72 -2.14
N THR A 15 -4.51 21.32 -2.55
CA THR A 15 -3.39 21.01 -1.64
C THR A 15 -2.93 22.22 -0.83
N LEU A 16 -3.01 23.42 -1.40
CA LEU A 16 -2.60 24.64 -0.71
C LEU A 16 -3.47 24.93 0.52
N ALA A 17 -4.73 24.49 0.51
CA ALA A 17 -5.64 24.68 1.64
C ALA A 17 -5.22 23.86 2.87
N LEU A 18 -4.52 22.75 2.69
CA LEU A 18 -4.23 21.76 3.72
C LEU A 18 -2.89 21.96 4.43
N GLY A 19 -1.87 22.50 3.75
CA GLY A 19 -0.48 22.40 4.23
C GLY A 19 0.23 23.69 4.63
N ILE A 20 -0.27 24.88 4.28
CA ILE A 20 0.52 26.12 4.43
C ILE A 20 -0.28 27.18 5.17
N ASN A 21 0.34 27.81 6.18
CA ASN A 21 -0.22 28.99 6.83
C ASN A 21 -0.10 30.22 5.89
N MET A 22 -1.07 30.29 4.97
CA MET A 22 -1.22 31.29 3.91
C MET A 22 -2.61 31.95 4.00
N PRO A 23 -2.83 32.94 4.89
CA PRO A 23 -4.11 33.63 5.01
C PRO A 23 -4.27 34.68 3.89
N CYS A 24 -5.43 34.68 3.25
CA CYS A 24 -5.77 35.53 2.11
C CYS A 24 -6.92 36.47 2.48
N LYS A 25 -6.95 37.70 1.94
CA LYS A 25 -8.13 38.58 2.13
C LYS A 25 -9.37 38.02 1.41
N THR A 26 -9.17 37.38 0.27
CA THR A 26 -10.23 36.85 -0.58
C THR A 26 -9.81 35.49 -1.13
N VAL A 27 -10.74 34.54 -1.11
CA VAL A 27 -10.58 33.21 -1.71
C VAL A 27 -11.60 33.08 -2.83
N VAL A 28 -11.15 32.59 -4.00
CA VAL A 28 -11.98 32.43 -5.19
C VAL A 28 -12.03 30.96 -5.58
N PHE A 29 -13.23 30.39 -5.65
CA PHE A 29 -13.48 29.06 -6.21
C PHE A 29 -13.85 29.20 -7.67
N HIS A 30 -13.03 28.62 -8.56
CA HIS A 30 -13.19 28.73 -10.01
C HIS A 30 -13.47 27.36 -10.65
N GLY A 31 -14.68 27.20 -11.19
CA GLY A 31 -15.14 25.99 -11.86
C GLY A 31 -15.66 24.92 -10.89
N ASP A 32 -16.63 24.13 -11.35
CA ASP A 32 -17.17 22.99 -10.61
C ASP A 32 -16.30 21.74 -10.83
N SER A 33 -16.13 20.95 -9.77
CA SER A 33 -15.29 19.76 -9.77
C SER A 33 -15.78 18.78 -8.71
N ILE A 34 -15.73 17.48 -9.05
CA ILE A 34 -16.00 16.40 -8.09
C ILE A 34 -15.07 16.43 -6.88
N PHE A 35 -13.89 17.06 -7.01
CA PHE A 35 -12.91 17.19 -5.94
C PHE A 35 -13.22 18.35 -4.97
N LEU A 36 -14.19 19.23 -5.29
CA LEU A 36 -14.65 20.28 -4.37
C LEU A 36 -15.66 19.68 -3.39
N THR A 37 -15.13 19.08 -2.33
CA THR A 37 -15.91 18.53 -1.21
C THR A 37 -16.24 19.61 -0.17
N ALA A 38 -17.22 19.35 0.70
CA ALA A 38 -17.54 20.25 1.82
C ALA A 38 -16.31 20.54 2.70
N GLN A 39 -15.48 19.52 2.96
CA GLN A 39 -14.23 19.68 3.70
C GLN A 39 -13.23 20.56 2.94
N GLY A 40 -13.04 20.31 1.63
CA GLY A 40 -12.16 21.11 0.79
C GLY A 40 -12.59 22.58 0.74
N TYR A 41 -13.90 22.83 0.63
CA TYR A 41 -14.47 24.17 0.71
C TYR A 41 -14.17 24.83 2.06
N GLN A 42 -14.49 24.20 3.18
CA GLN A 42 -14.28 24.80 4.50
C GLN A 42 -12.81 25.06 4.81
N GLN A 43 -11.91 24.17 4.39
CA GLN A 43 -10.47 24.35 4.54
C GLN A 43 -9.96 25.54 3.71
N ALA A 44 -10.42 25.67 2.46
CA ALA A 44 -10.02 26.77 1.59
C ALA A 44 -10.66 28.11 1.99
N SER A 45 -11.97 28.13 2.27
CA SER A 45 -12.70 29.34 2.70
C SER A 45 -12.23 29.81 4.07
N GLY A 46 -11.79 28.91 4.95
CA GLY A 46 -11.19 29.23 6.25
C GLY A 46 -9.87 29.99 6.15
N ARG A 47 -9.25 30.05 4.97
CA ARG A 47 -8.08 30.93 4.71
C ARG A 47 -8.48 32.36 4.38
N ALA A 48 -9.76 32.64 4.11
CA ALA A 48 -10.25 33.99 3.85
C ALA A 48 -10.35 34.80 5.14
N GLY A 49 -9.79 36.00 5.14
CA GLY A 49 -9.74 36.91 6.29
C GLY A 49 -8.45 36.76 7.09
N ARG A 50 -7.58 37.77 7.03
CA ARG A 50 -6.33 37.78 7.80
C ARG A 50 -6.60 38.32 9.21
N ARG A 51 -6.35 37.49 10.23
CA ARG A 51 -6.51 37.85 11.64
C ARG A 51 -5.70 39.12 11.96
N GLY A 52 -6.38 40.15 12.47
CA GLY A 52 -5.76 41.43 12.84
C GLY A 52 -5.56 42.44 11.70
N PHE A 53 -5.85 42.08 10.44
CA PHE A 53 -5.70 42.98 9.29
C PHE A 53 -7.00 43.23 8.55
N ASP A 54 -7.85 42.21 8.39
CA ASP A 54 -9.11 42.33 7.67
C ASP A 54 -10.29 42.21 8.64
N LEU A 55 -11.32 43.05 8.45
CA LEU A 55 -12.57 42.97 9.22
C LEU A 55 -13.43 41.77 8.81
N LEU A 56 -13.37 41.39 7.53
CA LEU A 56 -14.14 40.31 6.92
C LEU A 56 -13.26 39.55 5.91
N GLY A 57 -13.48 38.24 5.82
CA GLY A 57 -12.93 37.40 4.75
C GLY A 57 -13.94 37.28 3.60
N ASN A 58 -13.50 37.48 2.37
CA ASN A 58 -14.37 37.35 1.20
C ASN A 58 -14.21 35.98 0.55
N VAL A 59 -15.33 35.34 0.22
CA VAL A 59 -15.37 34.10 -0.54
C VAL A 59 -16.18 34.32 -1.81
N VAL A 60 -15.59 34.02 -2.96
CA VAL A 60 -16.21 34.27 -4.27
C VAL A 60 -16.29 32.96 -5.04
N PHE A 61 -17.46 32.66 -5.60
CA PHE A 61 -17.65 31.53 -6.50
C PHE A 61 -17.78 32.03 -7.93
N HIS A 62 -17.06 31.40 -8.85
CA HIS A 62 -17.08 31.69 -10.28
C HIS A 62 -17.20 30.40 -11.08
N GLY A 63 -18.21 30.32 -11.95
CA GLY A 63 -18.41 29.16 -12.82
C GLY A 63 -18.88 27.89 -12.09
N ILE A 64 -19.53 28.05 -10.94
CA ILE A 64 -20.15 26.96 -10.17
C ILE A 64 -21.67 27.22 -10.11
N PRO A 65 -22.53 26.23 -10.41
CA PRO A 65 -23.98 26.37 -10.32
C PRO A 65 -24.43 26.77 -8.91
N ARG A 66 -25.47 27.61 -8.82
CA ARG A 66 -25.97 28.12 -7.52
C ARG A 66 -26.39 27.00 -6.57
N ASP A 67 -27.06 25.96 -7.08
CA ASP A 67 -27.52 24.83 -6.27
C ASP A 67 -26.34 24.09 -5.63
N ARG A 68 -25.26 23.89 -6.41
CA ARG A 68 -24.02 23.28 -5.93
C ARG A 68 -23.33 24.14 -4.87
N VAL A 69 -23.34 25.46 -5.03
CA VAL A 69 -22.82 26.40 -4.02
C VAL A 69 -23.60 26.27 -2.72
N PHE A 70 -24.94 26.26 -2.77
CA PHE A 70 -25.75 26.09 -1.56
C PHE A 70 -25.51 24.74 -0.90
N GLU A 71 -25.42 23.67 -1.68
CA GLU A 71 -25.10 22.32 -1.19
C GLU A 71 -23.76 22.32 -0.43
N ILE A 72 -22.68 22.83 -1.03
CA ILE A 72 -21.34 22.82 -0.43
C ILE A 72 -21.27 23.69 0.84
N ILE A 73 -21.94 24.85 0.83
CA ILE A 73 -21.94 25.76 2.00
C ILE A 73 -22.72 25.15 3.17
N SER A 74 -23.83 24.47 2.89
CA SER A 74 -24.70 23.89 3.92
C SER A 74 -24.38 22.45 4.29
N ALA A 75 -23.50 21.78 3.53
CA ALA A 75 -23.05 20.44 3.79
C ALA A 75 -22.30 20.36 5.13
N ARG A 76 -22.63 19.31 5.91
CA ARG A 76 -21.89 18.98 7.13
C ARG A 76 -20.54 18.40 6.74
N ILE A 77 -19.52 18.70 7.54
CA ILE A 77 -18.23 18.01 7.43
C ILE A 77 -18.51 16.52 7.68
N PRO A 78 -18.06 15.62 6.79
CA PRO A 78 -18.12 14.19 7.06
C PRO A 78 -17.50 13.89 8.42
N GLY A 79 -18.16 13.05 9.21
CA GLY A 79 -17.56 12.56 10.46
C GLY A 79 -16.24 11.85 10.16
N LEU A 80 -15.34 11.81 11.15
CA LEU A 80 -14.14 10.97 11.05
C LEU A 80 -14.60 9.51 10.91
N THR A 81 -14.31 8.94 9.75
CA THR A 81 -14.56 7.54 9.44
C THR A 81 -13.25 6.78 9.64
N GLY A 82 -13.30 5.65 10.33
CA GLY A 82 -12.15 4.77 10.50
C GLY A 82 -11.94 3.92 9.25
N GLN A 83 -10.69 3.72 8.84
CA GLN A 83 -10.34 2.77 7.78
C GLN A 83 -10.14 1.36 8.39
N PHE A 84 -10.24 0.33 7.56
CA PHE A 84 -9.86 -1.01 7.97
C PHE A 84 -8.38 -1.05 8.45
N PRO A 85 -8.09 -1.60 9.63
CA PRO A 85 -6.78 -1.45 10.29
C PRO A 85 -5.63 -2.24 9.74
N ILE A 86 -5.93 -3.40 9.18
CA ILE A 86 -4.96 -4.46 9.00
C ILE A 86 -4.77 -4.67 7.51
N SER A 87 -3.51 -4.70 7.10
CA SER A 87 -3.10 -5.25 5.81
C SER A 87 -2.34 -6.55 6.03
N THR A 88 -2.34 -7.41 5.02
CA THR A 88 -1.55 -8.65 5.05
C THR A 88 -0.05 -8.37 5.25
N THR A 89 0.47 -7.25 4.73
CA THR A 89 1.87 -6.81 4.94
C THR A 89 2.13 -6.37 6.38
N LEU A 90 1.16 -5.72 7.04
CA LEU A 90 1.27 -5.38 8.46
C LEU A 90 1.35 -6.66 9.29
N VAL A 91 0.49 -7.65 9.04
CA VAL A 91 0.51 -8.95 9.74
C VAL A 91 1.88 -9.61 9.63
N LEU A 92 2.45 -9.67 8.42
CA LEU A 92 3.79 -10.20 8.21
C LEU A 92 4.84 -9.45 9.03
N ARG A 93 4.80 -8.11 9.05
CA ARG A 93 5.74 -7.28 9.82
C ARG A 93 5.59 -7.45 11.33
N LEU A 94 4.37 -7.61 11.84
CA LEU A 94 4.13 -7.89 13.26
C LEU A 94 4.72 -9.25 13.65
N LEU A 95 4.56 -10.27 12.80
CA LEU A 95 5.15 -11.60 13.04
C LEU A 95 6.68 -11.57 12.92
N THR A 96 7.24 -10.80 12.00
CA THR A 96 8.69 -10.57 11.93
C THR A 96 9.22 -9.88 13.18
N LEU A 97 8.48 -8.91 13.75
CA LEU A 97 8.84 -8.26 15.01
C LEU A 97 8.79 -9.25 16.19
N LEU A 98 7.75 -10.07 16.26
CA LEU A 98 7.61 -11.09 17.32
C LEU A 98 8.76 -12.10 17.26
N HIS A 99 9.06 -12.61 16.07
CA HIS A 99 10.18 -13.52 15.87
C HIS A 99 11.52 -12.88 16.19
N GLY A 100 11.80 -11.67 15.66
CA GLY A 100 13.06 -10.97 15.89
C GLY A 100 13.28 -10.49 17.31
N SER A 101 12.23 -10.42 18.13
CA SER A 101 12.30 -10.10 19.56
C SER A 101 12.18 -11.32 20.47
N GLU A 102 12.27 -12.54 19.90
CA GLU A 102 12.12 -13.81 20.62
C GLU A 102 10.84 -13.86 21.49
N ASN A 103 9.74 -13.30 20.98
CA ASN A 103 8.46 -13.17 21.68
C ASN A 103 8.54 -12.43 23.02
N SER A 104 9.38 -11.39 23.11
CA SER A 104 9.46 -10.53 24.29
C SER A 104 8.07 -10.07 24.78
N THR A 105 7.91 -9.95 26.10
CA THR A 105 6.67 -9.48 26.74
C THR A 105 6.23 -8.11 26.24
N PHE A 106 7.19 -7.24 25.93
CA PHE A 106 6.94 -5.92 25.34
C PHE A 106 6.35 -6.03 23.92
N ALA A 107 6.96 -6.84 23.05
CA ALA A 107 6.48 -7.01 21.68
C ALA A 107 5.10 -7.66 21.63
N THR A 108 4.85 -8.69 22.44
CA THR A 108 3.55 -9.36 22.51
C THR A 108 2.46 -8.40 23.01
N THR A 109 2.74 -7.62 24.06
CA THR A 109 1.82 -6.60 24.57
C THR A 109 1.54 -5.52 23.52
N MET A 110 2.54 -5.08 22.77
CA MET A 110 2.39 -4.09 21.69
C MET A 110 1.49 -4.61 20.57
N VAL A 111 1.75 -5.83 20.08
CA VAL A 111 0.96 -6.45 19.01
C VAL A 111 -0.48 -6.65 19.46
N GLN A 112 -0.68 -7.17 20.68
CA GLN A 112 -2.01 -7.36 21.25
C GLN A 112 -2.74 -6.03 21.44
N SER A 113 -2.04 -4.99 21.88
CA SER A 113 -2.60 -3.63 22.01
C SER A 113 -3.03 -3.09 20.65
N LEU A 114 -2.19 -3.20 19.62
CA LEU A 114 -2.50 -2.75 18.27
C LEU A 114 -3.74 -3.45 17.70
N LEU A 115 -3.83 -4.77 17.85
CA LEU A 115 -4.96 -5.56 17.37
C LEU A 115 -6.25 -5.34 18.18
N SER A 116 -6.13 -4.96 19.46
CA SER A 116 -7.26 -4.72 20.37
C SER A 116 -7.74 -3.27 20.44
N GLN A 117 -6.98 -2.33 19.87
CA GLN A 117 -7.31 -0.90 19.91
C GLN A 117 -8.41 -0.57 18.88
N THR A 118 -9.63 -1.01 19.19
CA THR A 118 -10.85 -0.93 18.36
C THR A 118 -11.40 0.48 18.16
N ARG A 119 -10.85 1.49 18.84
CA ARG A 119 -11.31 2.90 18.74
C ARG A 119 -10.93 3.59 17.44
N LEU A 120 -10.15 2.95 16.57
CA LEU A 120 -9.80 3.45 15.25
C LEU A 120 -10.73 2.93 14.13
N TYR A 121 -11.73 2.07 14.46
CA TYR A 121 -12.59 1.40 13.47
C TYR A 121 -14.02 1.92 13.43
N LEU A 122 -14.58 1.97 12.23
CA LEU A 122 -16.02 1.99 12.01
C LEU A 122 -16.61 0.63 12.39
N GLY A 123 -17.69 0.62 13.18
CA GLY A 123 -18.49 -0.60 13.43
C GLY A 123 -18.58 -1.07 14.89
N GLY A 124 -17.90 -0.42 15.84
CA GLY A 124 -18.02 -0.77 17.25
C GLY A 124 -17.45 -2.17 17.59
N PRO A 125 -17.93 -2.85 18.64
CA PRO A 125 -17.38 -4.14 19.08
C PRO A 125 -17.56 -5.27 18.05
N GLU A 126 -18.54 -5.16 17.14
CA GLU A 126 -18.80 -6.12 16.07
C GLU A 126 -17.65 -6.17 15.04
N ALA A 127 -16.99 -5.03 14.80
CA ALA A 127 -15.84 -4.94 13.90
C ALA A 127 -14.60 -5.67 14.44
N ALA A 128 -14.47 -5.85 15.76
CA ALA A 128 -13.34 -6.55 16.36
C ALA A 128 -13.23 -8.01 15.89
N LEU A 129 -14.38 -8.63 15.62
CA LEU A 129 -14.45 -9.98 15.09
C LEU A 129 -13.90 -10.02 13.66
N SER A 130 -14.34 -9.10 12.78
CA SER A 130 -13.81 -8.96 11.41
C SER A 130 -12.28 -8.78 11.38
N VAL A 131 -11.72 -7.97 12.28
CA VAL A 131 -10.27 -7.77 12.40
C VAL A 131 -9.53 -9.07 12.75
N LYS A 132 -10.01 -9.82 13.75
CA LYS A 132 -9.46 -11.14 14.09
C LYS A 132 -9.58 -12.11 12.92
N HIS A 133 -10.66 -11.99 12.16
CA HIS A 133 -10.88 -12.86 11.03
C HIS A 133 -9.92 -12.57 9.89
N HIS A 134 -9.73 -11.30 9.54
CA HIS A 134 -8.76 -10.91 8.55
C HIS A 134 -7.32 -11.26 8.96
N LEU A 135 -7.00 -11.17 10.26
CA LEU A 135 -5.71 -11.65 10.78
C LEU A 135 -5.51 -13.14 10.50
N ARG A 136 -6.53 -13.97 10.76
CA ARG A 136 -6.47 -15.41 10.50
C ARG A 136 -6.34 -15.72 9.00
N PHE A 137 -7.10 -15.03 8.15
CA PHE A 137 -6.94 -15.11 6.69
C PHE A 137 -5.50 -14.76 6.27
N SER A 138 -4.98 -13.63 6.76
CA SER A 138 -3.63 -13.16 6.44
C SER A 138 -2.56 -14.20 6.83
N ILE A 139 -2.68 -14.80 8.01
CA ILE A 139 -1.74 -15.85 8.45
C ILE A 139 -1.80 -17.07 7.54
N GLU A 140 -3.00 -17.56 7.22
CA GLU A 140 -3.18 -18.73 6.35
C GLU A 140 -2.66 -18.48 4.94
N TYR A 141 -2.98 -17.32 4.38
CA TYR A 141 -2.46 -16.86 3.09
C TYR A 141 -0.93 -16.82 3.09
N LEU A 142 -0.32 -16.18 4.09
CA LEU A 142 1.14 -16.07 4.21
C LEU A 142 1.81 -17.45 4.36
N ARG A 143 1.16 -18.41 5.05
CA ARG A 143 1.64 -19.79 5.18
C ARG A 143 1.57 -20.55 3.86
N ARG A 144 0.43 -20.51 3.15
CA ARG A 144 0.27 -21.19 1.83
C ARG A 144 1.23 -20.64 0.77
N HIS A 145 1.54 -19.34 0.84
CA HIS A 145 2.54 -18.72 -0.01
C HIS A 145 4.00 -18.93 0.44
N ARG A 146 4.26 -19.68 1.53
CA ARG A 146 5.60 -19.97 2.07
C ARG A 146 6.38 -18.71 2.47
N LEU A 147 5.66 -17.71 2.97
CA LEU A 147 6.23 -16.52 3.63
C LEU A 147 6.30 -16.71 5.15
N LEU A 148 5.46 -17.59 5.70
CA LEU A 148 5.49 -18.01 7.09
C LEU A 148 5.55 -19.53 7.20
N ARG A 149 6.24 -20.03 8.22
CA ARG A 149 6.17 -21.43 8.65
C ARG A 149 4.96 -21.64 9.59
N SER A 150 4.66 -22.89 9.93
CA SER A 150 3.57 -23.28 10.84
C SER A 150 3.65 -22.66 12.24
N ASP A 151 4.85 -22.34 12.70
CA ASP A 151 5.15 -21.68 13.97
C ASP A 151 5.03 -20.14 13.92
N GLY A 152 4.73 -19.57 12.75
CA GLY A 152 4.65 -18.12 12.54
C GLY A 152 6.01 -17.45 12.29
N THR A 153 7.08 -18.23 12.07
CA THR A 153 8.38 -17.67 11.72
C THR A 153 8.42 -17.20 10.26
N PRO A 154 8.96 -16.00 9.97
CA PRO A 154 9.12 -15.50 8.60
C PRO A 154 10.23 -16.25 7.87
N ILE A 155 9.96 -16.69 6.63
CA ILE A 155 10.90 -17.49 5.83
C ILE A 155 11.05 -16.93 4.41
N ASN A 156 12.15 -17.31 3.74
CA ASN A 156 12.42 -17.01 2.32
C ASN A 156 12.30 -15.50 2.00
N PHE A 157 11.30 -15.13 1.21
CA PHE A 157 11.06 -13.77 0.74
C PHE A 157 10.26 -12.90 1.73
N ALA A 158 10.01 -13.36 2.96
CA ALA A 158 9.29 -12.59 3.97
C ALA A 158 9.91 -11.21 4.25
N GLY A 159 11.25 -11.13 4.33
CA GLY A 159 11.96 -9.86 4.49
C GLY A 159 11.74 -8.90 3.32
N LEU A 160 11.81 -9.41 2.08
CA LEU A 160 11.52 -8.64 0.86
C LEU A 160 10.10 -8.07 0.86
N VAL A 161 9.12 -8.91 1.21
CA VAL A 161 7.71 -8.48 1.29
C VAL A 161 7.53 -7.42 2.38
N GLY A 162 8.19 -7.59 3.53
CA GLY A 162 8.17 -6.65 4.64
C GLY A 162 8.77 -5.27 4.30
N HIS A 163 9.86 -5.23 3.54
CA HIS A 163 10.50 -3.98 3.11
C HIS A 163 9.68 -3.21 2.06
N LEU A 164 8.92 -3.91 1.21
CA LEU A 164 8.08 -3.35 0.16
C LEU A 164 6.64 -3.04 0.62
N TYR A 165 6.42 -2.86 1.94
CA TYR A 165 5.09 -2.65 2.51
C TYR A 165 4.31 -1.48 1.90
N PHE A 166 5.00 -0.42 1.46
CA PHE A 166 4.41 0.77 0.85
C PHE A 166 3.82 0.52 -0.54
N THR A 167 4.12 -0.64 -1.15
CA THR A 167 3.54 -1.07 -2.43
C THR A 167 2.24 -1.88 -2.25
N GLU A 168 1.82 -2.12 -1.00
CA GLU A 168 0.59 -2.82 -0.62
C GLU A 168 0.45 -4.17 -1.33
N ASN A 169 -0.66 -4.43 -2.04
CA ASN A 169 -0.96 -5.73 -2.66
C ASN A 169 0.01 -6.09 -3.79
N ASN A 170 0.67 -5.09 -4.40
CA ASN A 170 1.63 -5.26 -5.51
C ASN A 170 2.81 -6.15 -5.15
N VAL A 171 3.22 -6.15 -3.89
CA VAL A 171 4.32 -6.96 -3.41
C VAL A 171 4.05 -8.46 -3.52
N PHE A 172 2.80 -8.88 -3.37
CA PHE A 172 2.42 -10.29 -3.34
C PHE A 172 2.38 -10.90 -4.73
N ALA A 173 1.89 -10.16 -5.72
CA ALA A 173 2.03 -10.53 -7.12
C ALA A 173 3.50 -10.61 -7.55
N PHE A 174 4.34 -9.66 -7.11
CA PHE A 174 5.77 -9.72 -7.37
C PHE A 174 6.41 -10.95 -6.73
N HIS A 175 6.04 -11.27 -5.49
CA HIS A 175 6.46 -12.49 -4.81
C HIS A 175 6.01 -13.76 -5.55
N SER A 176 4.78 -13.82 -6.06
CA SER A 176 4.30 -14.94 -6.88
C SER A 176 5.21 -15.20 -8.08
N LEU A 177 5.67 -14.15 -8.77
CA LEU A 177 6.59 -14.29 -9.90
C LEU A 177 7.99 -14.77 -9.48
N LEU A 178 8.47 -14.36 -8.30
CA LEU A 178 9.75 -14.85 -7.76
C LEU A 178 9.64 -16.33 -7.35
N LYS A 179 8.58 -16.70 -6.62
CA LYS A 179 8.25 -18.08 -6.23
C LYS A 179 8.07 -18.98 -7.45
N GLY A 180 7.39 -18.50 -8.50
CA GLY A 180 7.15 -19.21 -9.75
C GLY A 180 8.38 -19.33 -10.67
N GLY A 181 9.54 -18.83 -10.25
CA GLY A 181 10.80 -18.96 -11.01
C GLY A 181 10.87 -18.12 -12.28
N TYR A 182 9.95 -17.16 -12.48
CA TYR A 182 9.85 -16.40 -13.72
C TYR A 182 11.10 -15.54 -13.97
N PHE A 183 11.55 -14.80 -12.95
CA PHE A 183 12.74 -13.97 -13.04
C PHE A 183 14.01 -14.80 -13.22
N HIS A 184 14.11 -15.97 -12.58
CA HIS A 184 15.26 -16.87 -12.74
C HIS A 184 15.45 -17.28 -14.21
N GLN A 185 14.36 -17.63 -14.90
CA GLN A 185 14.43 -18.05 -16.30
C GLN A 185 14.76 -16.93 -17.27
N ILE A 186 14.25 -15.73 -17.01
CA ILE A 186 14.57 -14.55 -17.82
C ILE A 186 16.01 -14.14 -17.61
N CYS A 187 16.48 -14.14 -16.36
CA CYS A 187 17.85 -13.77 -16.01
C CYS A 187 18.88 -14.79 -16.49
N ALA A 188 18.49 -16.04 -16.76
CA ALA A 188 19.38 -17.03 -17.39
C ALA A 188 19.87 -16.59 -18.79
N GLN A 189 19.16 -15.68 -19.47
CA GLN A 189 19.55 -15.15 -20.78
C GLN A 189 20.27 -13.80 -20.70
N LEU A 190 20.56 -13.30 -19.49
CA LEU A 190 21.12 -11.97 -19.25
C LEU A 190 22.45 -11.77 -19.99
N ASP A 191 23.34 -12.77 -19.97
CA ASP A 191 24.65 -12.66 -20.62
C ASP A 191 24.57 -12.72 -22.16
N ARG A 192 23.46 -13.24 -22.73
CA ARG A 192 23.26 -13.31 -24.19
C ARG A 192 22.67 -12.04 -24.76
N ASN A 193 21.60 -11.53 -24.14
CA ASN A 193 20.85 -10.37 -24.63
C ASN A 193 20.34 -9.51 -23.46
N PRO A 194 21.20 -8.69 -22.84
CA PRO A 194 20.84 -7.94 -21.63
C PRO A 194 19.71 -6.94 -21.89
N GLU A 195 19.71 -6.22 -23.02
CA GLU A 195 18.68 -5.23 -23.33
C GLU A 195 17.27 -5.82 -23.43
N ARG A 196 17.14 -7.00 -24.06
CA ARG A 196 15.86 -7.68 -24.20
C ARG A 196 15.34 -8.16 -22.84
N VAL A 197 16.22 -8.69 -22.01
CA VAL A 197 15.91 -9.15 -20.64
C VAL A 197 15.44 -7.97 -19.80
N LEU A 198 16.19 -6.87 -19.77
CA LEU A 198 15.84 -5.68 -19.02
C LEU A 198 14.51 -5.07 -19.50
N LEU A 199 14.29 -5.01 -20.82
CA LEU A 199 13.04 -4.52 -21.38
C LEU A 199 11.83 -5.38 -20.95
N GLN A 200 11.98 -6.71 -20.93
CA GLN A 200 10.93 -7.61 -20.45
C GLN A 200 10.69 -7.48 -18.95
N MET A 201 11.74 -7.30 -18.15
CA MET A 201 11.62 -7.05 -16.71
C MET A 201 10.87 -5.75 -16.44
N VAL A 202 11.24 -4.64 -17.10
CA VAL A 202 10.54 -3.36 -16.95
C VAL A 202 9.08 -3.50 -17.35
N LEU A 203 8.78 -4.21 -18.46
CA LEU A 203 7.40 -4.45 -18.88
C LEU A 203 6.57 -5.12 -17.78
N VAL A 204 7.10 -6.18 -17.16
CA VAL A 204 6.42 -6.92 -16.08
C VAL A 204 6.28 -6.05 -14.82
N LEU A 205 7.32 -5.32 -14.45
CA LEU A 205 7.27 -4.41 -13.29
C LEU A 205 6.28 -3.26 -13.50
N CYS A 206 6.13 -2.74 -14.71
CA CYS A 206 5.12 -1.72 -15.04
C CYS A 206 3.69 -2.24 -14.92
N HIS A 207 3.48 -3.55 -15.11
CA HIS A 207 2.19 -4.16 -14.84
C HIS A 207 1.94 -4.33 -13.36
N ILE A 208 2.95 -4.39 -12.49
CA ILE A 208 2.74 -4.65 -11.06
C ILE A 208 2.73 -3.35 -10.27
N PHE A 209 3.76 -2.52 -10.45
CA PHE A 209 3.98 -1.31 -9.66
C PHE A 209 3.53 -0.05 -10.40
N ASN A 210 3.12 0.97 -9.62
CA ASN A 210 2.83 2.33 -10.10
C ASN A 210 1.86 2.39 -11.29
N ARG A 211 0.82 1.56 -11.26
CA ARG A 211 -0.20 1.41 -12.30
C ARG A 211 -0.99 2.69 -12.49
N VAL A 212 -1.24 3.05 -13.75
CA VAL A 212 -2.07 4.19 -14.11
C VAL A 212 -3.10 3.70 -15.12
N PRO A 213 -4.39 3.60 -14.73
CA PRO A 213 -5.43 3.15 -15.65
C PRO A 213 -5.62 4.17 -16.77
N ILE A 214 -5.82 3.69 -17.99
CA ILE A 214 -6.13 4.52 -19.15
C ILE A 214 -7.35 3.94 -19.88
N LEU A 215 -8.30 4.82 -20.20
CA LEU A 215 -9.45 4.46 -21.02
C LEU A 215 -9.08 4.63 -22.49
N ARG A 216 -9.28 3.58 -23.28
CA ARG A 216 -9.05 3.61 -24.73
C ARG A 216 -10.08 4.50 -25.41
N ARG A 217 -9.67 5.73 -25.75
CA ARG A 217 -10.44 6.65 -26.58
C ARG A 217 -9.90 6.64 -28.00
N GLN A 218 -10.75 6.81 -29.01
CA GLN A 218 -10.36 6.84 -30.42
C GLN A 218 -9.23 7.84 -30.69
N ILE A 219 -9.29 9.03 -30.08
CA ILE A 219 -8.26 10.07 -30.19
C ILE A 219 -6.90 9.59 -29.66
N LEU A 220 -6.88 8.85 -28.55
CA LEU A 220 -5.65 8.32 -27.96
C LEU A 220 -5.10 7.16 -28.80
N ALA A 221 -5.98 6.32 -29.37
CA ALA A 221 -5.60 5.27 -30.29
C ALA A 221 -4.97 5.85 -31.57
N GLU A 222 -5.56 6.88 -32.16
CA GLU A 222 -4.99 7.58 -33.32
C GLU A 222 -3.65 8.24 -33.01
N LYS A 223 -3.52 8.87 -31.83
CA LYS A 223 -2.24 9.42 -31.37
C LYS A 223 -1.18 8.33 -31.24
N SER A 224 -1.53 7.15 -30.70
CA SER A 224 -0.59 6.04 -30.56
C SER A 224 -0.06 5.52 -31.88
N HIS A 225 -0.82 5.64 -32.97
CA HIS A 225 -0.36 5.26 -34.31
C HIS A 225 0.52 6.34 -34.97
N ARG A 226 0.43 7.60 -34.53
CA ARG A 226 1.18 8.73 -35.11
C ARG A 226 2.49 9.01 -34.37
N SER A 227 2.55 8.75 -33.06
CA SER A 227 3.75 8.96 -32.25
C SER A 227 4.58 7.68 -32.12
N PRO A 228 5.92 7.78 -32.04
CA PRO A 228 6.79 6.65 -31.69
C PRO A 228 6.66 6.20 -30.22
N SER A 229 5.93 6.99 -29.42
CA SER A 229 5.68 6.80 -27.99
C SER A 229 4.62 5.72 -27.76
N MET A 230 4.86 4.84 -26.80
CA MET A 230 3.89 3.83 -26.41
C MET A 230 2.99 4.40 -25.32
N ILE A 231 1.71 4.61 -25.65
CA ILE A 231 0.71 5.11 -24.71
C ILE A 231 0.08 3.95 -23.92
N PHE A 232 -0.20 2.84 -24.60
CA PHE A 232 -0.84 1.66 -24.03
C PHE A 232 0.22 0.62 -23.66
N LEU A 233 0.13 0.09 -22.44
CA LEU A 233 1.06 -0.92 -21.96
C LEU A 233 0.86 -2.22 -22.77
N PRO A 234 1.93 -2.80 -23.35
CA PRO A 234 1.82 -4.08 -24.07
C PRO A 234 1.35 -5.21 -23.14
N ARG A 235 0.81 -6.30 -23.70
CA ARG A 235 0.39 -7.46 -22.90
C ARG A 235 1.53 -8.06 -22.10
N LEU A 236 1.19 -8.62 -20.93
CA LEU A 236 2.09 -9.44 -20.15
C LEU A 236 2.59 -10.64 -20.97
N PRO A 237 3.84 -11.08 -20.75
CA PRO A 237 4.30 -12.36 -21.25
C PRO A 237 3.43 -13.49 -20.67
N GLN A 238 3.01 -14.43 -21.52
CA GLN A 238 2.04 -15.49 -21.17
C GLN A 238 2.37 -16.19 -19.85
N ARG A 239 3.65 -16.51 -19.61
CA ARG A 239 4.06 -17.17 -18.37
C ARG A 239 3.85 -16.32 -17.12
N ALA A 240 4.13 -15.01 -17.19
CA ALA A 240 3.89 -14.10 -16.07
C ALA A 240 2.39 -13.91 -15.85
N GLU A 241 1.61 -13.81 -16.94
CA GLU A 241 0.15 -13.70 -16.89
C GLU A 241 -0.46 -14.91 -16.18
N THR A 242 -0.09 -16.14 -16.56
CA THR A 242 -0.57 -17.37 -15.92
C THR A 242 -0.24 -17.41 -14.42
N LEU A 243 1.00 -17.09 -14.02
CA LEU A 243 1.40 -17.10 -12.60
C LEU A 243 0.63 -16.08 -11.74
N LEU A 244 0.23 -14.94 -12.34
CA LEU A 244 -0.55 -13.94 -11.63
C LEU A 244 -2.04 -14.34 -11.54
N ILE A 245 -2.59 -14.97 -12.57
CA ILE A 245 -3.95 -15.52 -12.55
C ILE A 245 -4.05 -16.64 -11.53
N GLU A 246 -3.13 -17.62 -11.57
CA GLU A 246 -3.05 -18.70 -10.58
C GLU A 246 -2.97 -18.15 -9.15
N HIS A 247 -2.17 -17.11 -8.94
CA HIS A 247 -2.08 -16.44 -7.64
C HIS A 247 -3.40 -15.83 -7.17
N ASN A 248 -4.12 -15.15 -8.07
CA ASN A 248 -5.42 -14.55 -7.78
C ASN A 248 -6.47 -15.63 -7.48
N GLU A 249 -6.48 -16.72 -8.23
CA GLU A 249 -7.38 -17.86 -8.03
C GLU A 249 -7.12 -18.58 -6.69
N GLU A 250 -5.84 -18.82 -6.35
CA GLU A 250 -5.44 -19.34 -5.04
C GLU A 250 -5.91 -18.41 -3.91
N THR A 251 -5.70 -17.10 -4.06
CA THR A 251 -6.11 -16.10 -3.05
C THR A 251 -7.63 -16.09 -2.86
N LEU A 252 -8.39 -16.17 -3.95
CA LEU A 252 -9.85 -16.25 -3.92
C LEU A 252 -10.33 -17.52 -3.20
N SER A 253 -9.73 -18.68 -3.51
CA SER A 253 -10.06 -19.94 -2.85
C SER A 253 -9.78 -19.89 -1.34
N ILE A 254 -8.60 -19.40 -0.93
CA ILE A 254 -8.24 -19.26 0.48
C ILE A 254 -9.25 -18.37 1.20
N PHE A 255 -9.62 -17.25 0.59
CA PHE A 255 -10.53 -16.30 1.19
C PHE A 255 -11.97 -16.83 1.23
N GLN A 256 -12.41 -17.55 0.21
CA GLN A 256 -13.72 -18.21 0.18
C GLN A 256 -13.84 -19.27 1.27
N ASP A 257 -12.87 -20.19 1.38
CA ASP A 257 -12.82 -21.22 2.44
C ASP A 257 -12.92 -20.57 3.83
N TYR A 258 -12.24 -19.44 3.96
CA TYR A 258 -12.17 -18.68 5.19
C TYR A 258 -13.50 -18.02 5.57
N VAL A 259 -14.15 -17.35 4.61
CA VAL A 259 -15.49 -16.75 4.81
C VAL A 259 -16.51 -17.84 5.09
N GLN A 260 -16.45 -18.96 4.39
CA GLN A 260 -17.33 -20.11 4.64
C GLN A 260 -17.18 -20.64 6.06
N SER A 261 -15.94 -20.82 6.53
CA SER A 261 -15.64 -21.26 7.91
C SER A 261 -16.12 -20.24 8.94
N TYR A 262 -15.99 -18.94 8.67
CA TYR A 262 -16.50 -17.90 9.56
C TYR A 262 -18.02 -17.97 9.69
N ILE A 263 -18.72 -18.13 8.58
CA ILE A 263 -20.19 -18.18 8.58
C ILE A 263 -20.67 -19.45 9.29
N SER A 264 -20.01 -20.60 9.07
CA SER A 264 -20.36 -21.85 9.77
C SER A 264 -20.10 -21.78 11.27
N ASP A 265 -19.06 -21.08 11.71
CA ASP A 265 -18.66 -21.08 13.13
C ASP A 265 -19.34 -19.97 13.94
N SER A 266 -19.46 -18.77 13.37
CA SER A 266 -19.90 -17.56 14.08
C SER A 266 -21.33 -17.13 13.74
N LEU A 267 -21.86 -17.56 12.60
CA LEU A 267 -23.16 -17.12 12.08
C LEU A 267 -24.11 -18.30 11.75
N ALA A 268 -23.85 -19.49 12.29
CA ALA A 268 -24.71 -20.68 12.07
C ALA A 268 -26.18 -20.42 12.43
N ASP A 269 -26.40 -19.72 13.54
CA ASP A 269 -27.73 -19.45 14.09
C ASP A 269 -28.35 -18.15 13.54
N ILE A 270 -27.53 -17.27 12.96
CA ILE A 270 -27.96 -15.98 12.45
C ILE A 270 -28.30 -16.13 10.97
N ARG A 271 -29.56 -15.85 10.60
CA ARG A 271 -29.99 -15.84 9.19
C ARG A 271 -29.96 -14.42 8.65
N ASP A 272 -29.39 -14.24 7.46
CA ASP A 272 -29.43 -12.96 6.74
C ASP A 272 -30.85 -12.71 6.21
N ARG A 273 -31.56 -11.81 6.89
CA ARG A 273 -32.98 -11.53 6.68
C ARG A 273 -33.29 -10.04 6.68
N THR A 274 -32.27 -9.21 6.77
CA THR A 274 -32.43 -7.78 6.89
C THR A 274 -32.08 -7.14 5.57
N LEU A 275 -33.00 -6.37 5.00
CA LEU A 275 -32.73 -5.66 3.75
C LEU A 275 -31.66 -4.57 3.98
N PRO A 276 -30.65 -4.44 3.10
CA PRO A 276 -29.50 -3.58 3.33
C PRO A 276 -29.85 -2.08 3.40
N TYR A 277 -30.84 -1.62 2.62
CA TYR A 277 -31.20 -0.20 2.56
C TYR A 277 -32.32 0.21 3.51
N THR A 278 -33.38 -0.60 3.62
CA THR A 278 -34.55 -0.28 4.44
C THR A 278 -34.44 -0.82 5.87
N ARG A 279 -33.45 -1.68 6.13
CA ARG A 279 -33.25 -2.40 7.40
C ARG A 279 -34.49 -3.14 7.88
N THR A 280 -35.35 -3.53 6.93
CA THR A 280 -36.59 -4.25 7.22
C THR A 280 -36.30 -5.74 7.25
N MET A 281 -36.80 -6.44 8.27
CA MET A 281 -36.67 -7.88 8.38
C MET A 281 -37.71 -8.58 7.51
N VAL A 282 -37.28 -9.58 6.73
CA VAL A 282 -38.11 -10.33 5.79
C VAL A 282 -38.06 -11.83 6.11
N GLY A 283 -39.18 -12.53 5.95
CA GLY A 283 -39.32 -13.99 6.19
C GLY A 283 -39.98 -14.35 7.53
N GLN A 284 -40.15 -15.66 7.79
CA GLN A 284 -40.69 -16.21 9.06
C GLN A 284 -39.57 -16.67 10.01
N GLU A 285 -39.68 -16.40 11.32
CA GLU A 285 -38.68 -16.78 12.34
C GLU A 285 -38.33 -18.28 12.30
N GLU A 286 -39.32 -19.14 12.12
CA GLU A 286 -39.13 -20.59 11.97
C GLU A 286 -39.23 -21.08 10.51
N PRO A 287 -38.47 -22.12 10.13
CA PRO A 287 -38.58 -22.73 8.81
C PRO A 287 -39.91 -23.48 8.68
N SER A 288 -40.92 -22.85 8.10
CA SER A 288 -42.09 -23.58 7.60
C SER A 288 -41.65 -24.48 6.45
N GLY A 289 -41.82 -25.80 6.60
CA GLY A 289 -41.50 -26.85 5.64
C GLY A 289 -42.36 -26.83 4.36
N GLY A 290 -42.41 -25.68 3.68
CA GLY A 290 -43.22 -25.41 2.50
C GLY A 290 -42.42 -25.37 1.20
N GLY A 291 -41.94 -26.53 0.77
CA GLY A 291 -42.11 -27.11 -0.57
C GLY A 291 -41.81 -26.39 -1.89
N LEU A 292 -41.45 -25.10 -1.98
CA LEU A 292 -41.23 -24.48 -3.32
C LEU A 292 -39.90 -23.75 -3.54
N CYS A 293 -39.06 -23.58 -2.52
CA CYS A 293 -37.76 -22.87 -2.63
C CYS A 293 -36.61 -23.61 -1.90
N SER A 294 -36.60 -24.95 -1.93
CA SER A 294 -35.72 -25.77 -1.08
C SER A 294 -34.39 -26.22 -1.73
N GLU A 295 -33.97 -25.65 -2.85
CA GLU A 295 -32.81 -26.20 -3.60
C GLU A 295 -31.53 -25.36 -3.58
N THR A 296 -31.46 -24.29 -2.78
CA THR A 296 -30.20 -23.55 -2.72
C THR A 296 -29.72 -23.28 -1.30
N SER A 297 -28.84 -24.19 -0.84
CA SER A 297 -27.99 -23.96 0.33
C SER A 297 -26.93 -22.92 -0.03
N HIS A 298 -27.30 -21.64 0.05
CA HIS A 298 -26.36 -20.54 -0.01
C HIS A 298 -25.91 -20.24 1.41
N VAL A 299 -24.66 -20.57 1.72
CA VAL A 299 -24.05 -20.31 3.02
C VAL A 299 -23.34 -18.96 2.99
N VAL A 300 -22.59 -18.70 1.92
CA VAL A 300 -21.69 -17.55 1.81
C VAL A 300 -22.39 -16.33 1.21
N ARG A 301 -23.08 -16.50 0.09
CA ARG A 301 -23.77 -15.41 -0.60
C ARG A 301 -25.04 -15.02 0.15
N SER A 302 -25.36 -13.72 0.15
CA SER A 302 -26.63 -13.25 0.71
C SER A 302 -27.83 -13.93 0.02
N PRO A 303 -28.82 -14.44 0.78
CA PRO A 303 -30.04 -15.02 0.22
C PRO A 303 -30.77 -14.08 -0.74
N PHE A 304 -30.65 -12.75 -0.54
CA PHE A 304 -31.27 -11.75 -1.40
C PHE A 304 -30.61 -11.67 -2.78
N VAL A 305 -29.28 -11.76 -2.84
CA VAL A 305 -28.54 -11.77 -4.11
C VAL A 305 -28.74 -13.10 -4.83
N ALA A 306 -28.79 -14.20 -4.07
CA ALA A 306 -29.08 -15.53 -4.57
C ALA A 306 -30.42 -15.66 -5.32
N LEU A 307 -31.41 -14.81 -5.04
CA LEU A 307 -32.67 -14.75 -5.82
C LEU A 307 -32.44 -14.47 -7.31
N SER A 308 -31.29 -13.90 -7.68
CA SER A 308 -30.88 -13.70 -9.08
C SER A 308 -30.40 -14.99 -9.77
N GLY A 309 -30.42 -16.13 -9.07
CA GLY A 309 -29.98 -17.44 -9.58
C GLY A 309 -28.48 -17.72 -9.41
N LEU A 310 -27.77 -16.89 -8.63
CA LEU A 310 -26.33 -17.01 -8.46
C LEU A 310 -25.99 -17.90 -7.24
N LYS A 311 -25.16 -18.94 -7.44
CA LYS A 311 -24.69 -19.91 -6.41
C LYS A 311 -23.39 -19.49 -5.74
N ASP A 312 -22.97 -20.13 -4.65
CA ASP A 312 -21.72 -19.80 -3.92
C ASP A 312 -20.41 -20.08 -4.71
N ASP A 313 -20.46 -20.02 -6.03
CA ASP A 313 -19.34 -19.94 -6.96
C ASP A 313 -19.04 -18.46 -7.22
N PHE A 314 -17.82 -18.02 -6.89
CA PHE A 314 -17.35 -16.65 -7.09
C PHE A 314 -16.26 -16.63 -8.16
N LYS A 315 -16.30 -15.66 -9.07
CA LYS A 315 -15.29 -15.51 -10.13
C LYS A 315 -14.20 -14.51 -9.77
N SER A 316 -14.50 -13.58 -8.87
CA SER A 316 -13.58 -12.53 -8.45
C SER A 316 -13.75 -12.20 -6.98
N ILE A 317 -12.71 -11.64 -6.38
CA ILE A 317 -12.76 -11.17 -4.99
C ILE A 317 -13.73 -10.00 -4.86
N HIS A 318 -13.83 -9.16 -5.89
CA HIS A 318 -14.81 -8.07 -5.93
C HIS A 318 -16.25 -8.59 -5.82
N GLU A 319 -16.60 -9.62 -6.61
CA GLU A 319 -17.91 -10.28 -6.56
C GLU A 319 -18.18 -10.89 -5.18
N LEU A 320 -17.18 -11.51 -4.56
CA LEU A 320 -17.29 -12.06 -3.21
C LEU A 320 -17.58 -10.95 -2.18
N CYS A 321 -16.78 -9.89 -2.15
CA CYS A 321 -16.98 -8.77 -1.22
C CYS A 321 -18.34 -8.06 -1.39
N GLU A 322 -18.86 -7.96 -2.62
CA GLU A 322 -20.14 -7.29 -2.88
C GLU A 322 -21.36 -8.17 -2.57
N THR A 323 -21.26 -9.48 -2.77
CA THR A 323 -22.42 -10.39 -2.71
C THR A 323 -22.53 -11.20 -1.41
N VAL A 324 -21.52 -11.16 -0.55
CA VAL A 324 -21.53 -11.80 0.76
C VAL A 324 -22.61 -11.20 1.68
N ARG A 325 -23.08 -12.02 2.64
CA ARG A 325 -24.05 -11.64 3.67
C ARG A 325 -23.64 -10.37 4.43
N SER A 326 -24.61 -9.54 4.80
CA SER A 326 -24.37 -8.24 5.46
C SER A 326 -23.69 -8.33 6.83
N ASP A 327 -23.76 -9.50 7.49
CA ASP A 327 -23.14 -9.76 8.79
C ASP A 327 -21.61 -9.97 8.70
N VAL A 328 -21.06 -10.07 7.49
CA VAL A 328 -19.63 -10.28 7.26
C VAL A 328 -19.04 -9.00 6.69
N PHE A 329 -18.19 -8.34 7.48
CA PHE A 329 -17.44 -7.18 7.01
C PHE A 329 -16.16 -7.61 6.31
N LEU A 330 -16.09 -7.42 4.99
CA LEU A 330 -14.93 -7.70 4.15
C LEU A 330 -14.44 -6.40 3.51
N GLU A 331 -13.13 -6.18 3.51
CA GLU A 331 -12.48 -5.04 2.87
C GLU A 331 -11.62 -5.53 1.70
N GLU A 332 -12.00 -5.17 0.46
CA GLU A 332 -11.27 -5.60 -0.75
C GLU A 332 -9.82 -5.11 -0.77
N SER A 333 -9.58 -3.89 -0.28
CA SER A 333 -8.25 -3.28 -0.28
C SER A 333 -7.23 -4.03 0.59
N ALA A 334 -7.69 -4.74 1.61
CA ALA A 334 -6.85 -5.48 2.54
C ALA A 334 -6.43 -6.88 2.02
N ILE A 335 -7.07 -7.34 0.94
CA ILE A 335 -6.84 -8.66 0.36
C ILE A 335 -5.71 -8.55 -0.68
N PRO A 336 -4.70 -9.45 -0.65
CA PRO A 336 -3.54 -9.40 -1.52
C PRO A 336 -3.90 -9.86 -2.95
N TYR A 337 -4.69 -9.05 -3.65
CA TYR A 337 -5.22 -9.31 -4.98
C TYR A 337 -4.93 -8.16 -5.92
N ILE A 338 -4.68 -8.52 -7.18
CA ILE A 338 -4.39 -7.52 -8.19
C ILE A 338 -5.04 -7.89 -9.52
N PRO A 339 -5.88 -7.02 -10.10
CA PRO A 339 -6.51 -7.31 -11.38
C PRO A 339 -5.48 -7.41 -12.51
N VAL A 340 -5.55 -8.49 -13.28
CA VAL A 340 -4.72 -8.73 -14.48
C VAL A 340 -5.54 -8.39 -15.74
N TRP A 341 -5.05 -7.46 -16.55
CA TRP A 341 -5.65 -7.18 -17.87
C TRP A 341 -5.13 -8.19 -18.91
N PRO A 342 -6.00 -8.78 -19.76
CA PRO A 342 -7.43 -8.52 -19.95
C PRO A 342 -8.38 -9.48 -19.19
N HIS A 343 -7.86 -10.36 -18.35
CA HIS A 343 -8.63 -11.43 -17.68
C HIS A 343 -9.62 -10.87 -16.66
N ASP A 344 -9.12 -10.11 -15.68
CA ASP A 344 -9.90 -9.61 -14.54
C ASP A 344 -10.46 -8.21 -14.78
N SER A 345 -9.80 -7.41 -15.64
CA SER A 345 -10.17 -6.03 -15.91
C SER A 345 -10.18 -5.74 -17.41
N GLN A 346 -11.15 -4.93 -17.83
CA GLN A 346 -11.26 -4.40 -19.19
C GLN A 346 -10.48 -3.08 -19.37
N VAL A 347 -9.95 -2.52 -18.29
CA VAL A 347 -9.23 -1.24 -18.31
C VAL A 347 -7.77 -1.47 -18.66
N GLU A 348 -7.29 -0.78 -19.70
CA GLU A 348 -5.89 -0.83 -20.11
C GLU A 348 -5.01 0.02 -19.17
N LEU A 349 -3.70 -0.25 -19.17
CA LEU A 349 -2.72 0.50 -18.39
C LEU A 349 -1.92 1.45 -19.28
N ASN A 350 -1.54 2.60 -18.72
CA ASN A 350 -0.66 3.57 -19.35
C ASN A 350 0.80 3.08 -19.30
N ALA A 351 1.52 3.15 -20.42
CA ALA A 351 2.89 2.64 -20.53
C ALA A 351 3.98 3.65 -20.12
N TYR A 352 3.66 4.75 -19.44
CA TYR A 352 4.61 5.85 -19.20
C TYR A 352 5.99 5.45 -18.65
N ILE A 353 6.10 4.48 -17.72
CA ILE A 353 7.41 4.01 -17.22
C ILE A 353 8.16 3.25 -18.32
N TYR A 354 7.44 2.40 -19.05
CA TYR A 354 8.00 1.61 -20.16
C TYR A 354 8.41 2.51 -21.35
N ASP A 355 7.65 3.58 -21.59
CA ASP A 355 7.93 4.59 -22.60
C ASP A 355 9.13 5.48 -22.19
N PHE A 356 9.18 5.89 -20.92
CA PHE A 356 10.35 6.56 -20.33
C PHE A 356 11.60 5.69 -20.44
N TRP A 357 11.48 4.39 -20.18
CA TRP A 357 12.59 3.46 -20.31
C TRP A 357 13.14 3.40 -21.74
N LYS A 358 12.29 3.49 -22.77
CA LYS A 358 12.74 3.47 -24.17
C LYS A 358 13.32 4.81 -24.63
N HIS A 359 12.61 5.91 -24.38
CA HIS A 359 12.93 7.21 -24.99
C HIS A 359 13.65 8.19 -24.06
N GLY A 360 13.48 8.08 -22.74
CA GLY A 360 14.14 8.95 -21.76
C GLY A 360 13.76 10.43 -21.85
N SER A 361 12.54 10.76 -22.30
CA SER A 361 12.11 12.16 -22.51
C SER A 361 10.88 12.53 -21.69
N MET A 362 11.00 13.59 -20.89
CA MET A 362 9.88 14.15 -20.11
C MET A 362 8.76 14.72 -21.00
N GLU A 363 9.12 15.38 -22.11
CA GLU A 363 8.15 16.02 -23.01
C GLU A 363 7.20 15.01 -23.62
N VAL A 364 7.71 13.84 -23.96
CA VAL A 364 6.94 12.71 -24.49
C VAL A 364 5.92 12.21 -23.46
N LEU A 365 6.30 12.09 -22.19
CA LEU A 365 5.39 11.66 -21.13
C LEU A 365 4.22 12.64 -20.90
N VAL A 366 4.50 13.94 -20.99
CA VAL A 366 3.47 14.97 -20.81
C VAL A 366 2.54 15.04 -22.03
N ARG A 367 3.12 15.03 -23.24
CA ARG A 367 2.37 15.20 -24.49
C ARG A 367 1.56 13.96 -24.88
N ASP A 368 2.18 12.79 -24.79
CA ASP A 368 1.63 11.55 -25.37
C ASP A 368 0.98 10.66 -24.30
N ASN A 369 1.62 10.50 -23.13
CA ASN A 369 1.08 9.71 -22.01
C ASN A 369 0.11 10.50 -21.11
N GLY A 370 0.00 11.81 -21.29
CA GLY A 370 -0.99 12.65 -20.60
C GLY A 370 -0.72 12.86 -19.10
N ILE A 371 0.52 12.66 -18.65
CA ILE A 371 0.91 12.88 -17.26
C ILE A 371 1.13 14.37 -17.04
N LYS A 372 0.60 14.92 -15.94
CA LYS A 372 0.84 16.34 -15.58
C LYS A 372 2.32 16.55 -15.35
N ARG A 373 2.88 17.64 -15.89
CA ARG A 373 4.32 17.96 -15.81
C ARG A 373 4.87 17.93 -14.37
N GLY A 374 4.12 18.41 -13.39
CA GLY A 374 4.51 18.39 -11.98
C GLY A 374 4.53 16.98 -11.35
N ASP A 375 3.74 16.04 -11.88
CA ASP A 375 3.58 14.71 -11.30
C ASP A 375 4.61 13.71 -11.87
N VAL A 376 5.24 14.03 -13.02
CA VAL A 376 6.18 13.12 -13.70
C VAL A 376 7.33 12.73 -12.78
N TRP A 377 7.94 13.70 -12.09
CA TRP A 377 9.06 13.44 -11.20
C TRP A 377 8.68 12.50 -10.07
N PHE A 378 7.57 12.76 -9.35
CA PHE A 378 7.12 11.93 -8.25
C PHE A 378 6.85 10.49 -8.69
N ARG A 379 6.18 10.29 -9.83
CA ARG A 379 5.84 8.94 -10.33
C ARG A 379 7.08 8.13 -10.70
N LEU A 380 8.07 8.74 -11.34
CA LEU A 380 9.32 8.07 -11.71
C LEU A 380 10.21 7.85 -10.47
N GLN A 381 10.21 8.79 -9.52
CA GLN A 381 10.91 8.67 -8.25
C GLN A 381 10.35 7.52 -7.41
N ASP A 382 9.02 7.36 -7.34
CA ASP A 382 8.38 6.24 -6.65
C ASP A 382 8.80 4.89 -7.24
N PHE A 383 8.88 4.79 -8.57
CA PHE A 383 9.36 3.58 -9.24
C PHE A 383 10.86 3.33 -8.97
N SER A 384 11.69 4.38 -9.00
CA SER A 384 13.11 4.31 -8.65
C SER A 384 13.33 3.83 -7.20
N ARG A 385 12.53 4.34 -6.25
CA ARG A 385 12.53 3.89 -4.85
C ARG A 385 12.16 2.42 -4.76
N THR A 386 11.12 1.99 -5.47
CA THR A 386 10.69 0.59 -5.51
C THR A 386 11.80 -0.33 -6.02
N LEU A 387 12.46 0.03 -7.12
CA LEU A 387 13.61 -0.73 -7.66
C LEU A 387 14.77 -0.81 -6.66
N SER A 388 15.08 0.32 -6.01
CA SER A 388 16.16 0.38 -5.02
C SER A 388 15.85 -0.52 -3.82
N THR A 389 14.62 -0.50 -3.31
CA THR A 389 14.18 -1.38 -2.23
C THR A 389 14.21 -2.85 -2.64
N ILE A 390 13.82 -3.21 -3.88
CA ILE A 390 13.93 -4.59 -4.40
C ILE A 390 15.40 -5.05 -4.39
N VAL A 391 16.31 -4.25 -4.95
CA VAL A 391 17.74 -4.59 -5.01
C VAL A 391 18.33 -4.76 -3.62
N THR A 392 18.09 -3.80 -2.72
CA THR A 392 18.59 -3.86 -1.34
C THR A 392 18.04 -5.09 -0.62
N SER A 393 16.75 -5.40 -0.79
CA SER A 393 16.13 -6.55 -0.12
C SER A 393 16.63 -7.89 -0.63
N ILE A 394 16.83 -8.04 -1.95
CA ILE A 394 17.44 -9.26 -2.51
C ILE A 394 18.90 -9.38 -2.08
N ALA A 395 19.64 -8.26 -1.99
CA ALA A 395 21.01 -8.26 -1.48
C ALA A 395 21.08 -8.69 -0.01
N THR A 396 20.19 -8.18 0.86
CA THR A 396 20.08 -8.61 2.27
C THR A 396 19.74 -10.09 2.37
N LEU A 397 18.89 -10.62 1.49
CA LEU A 397 18.56 -12.05 1.45
C LEU A 397 19.78 -12.92 1.07
N MET A 398 20.71 -12.37 0.27
CA MET A 398 21.90 -13.08 -0.20
C MET A 398 23.14 -12.93 0.69
N GLY A 399 23.16 -11.96 1.59
CA GLY A 399 24.28 -11.67 2.49
C GLY A 399 23.78 -11.43 3.90
N GLY A 400 23.71 -12.48 4.70
CA GLY A 400 23.36 -12.44 6.13
C GLY A 400 24.46 -11.86 7.02
N ASP A 401 25.20 -10.85 6.55
CA ASP A 401 26.14 -10.08 7.36
C ASP A 401 25.76 -8.61 7.35
N GLN A 402 25.68 -8.04 8.55
CA GLN A 402 25.47 -6.62 8.82
C GLN A 402 26.46 -5.75 8.04
N ALA A 403 26.08 -5.33 6.84
CA ALA A 403 26.49 -4.05 6.32
C ALA A 403 25.48 -3.03 6.85
N GLY A 404 25.88 -2.34 7.92
CA GLY A 404 25.21 -1.12 8.38
C GLY A 404 25.15 -0.13 7.22
N VAL A 405 24.07 -0.18 6.47
CA VAL A 405 23.60 0.90 5.62
C VAL A 405 22.41 1.43 6.37
N ASP A 406 22.59 2.61 6.94
CA ASP A 406 21.57 3.37 7.64
C ASP A 406 20.22 3.15 6.97
N ALA A 407 19.30 2.54 7.71
CA ALA A 407 17.89 2.79 7.53
C ALA A 407 17.64 4.23 7.95
N THR A 408 18.17 5.19 7.19
CA THR A 408 17.58 6.52 7.11
C THR A 408 16.19 6.29 6.56
N ASN A 409 15.26 6.25 7.50
CA ASN A 409 13.87 6.61 7.33
C ASN A 409 13.85 8.02 6.70
N ASP A 410 14.11 8.10 5.39
CA ASP A 410 13.91 9.30 4.61
C ASP A 410 12.42 9.40 4.25
N GLY A 411 11.62 9.53 5.31
CA GLY A 411 10.40 10.30 5.30
C GLY A 411 10.74 11.78 5.42
N SER A 412 11.67 12.27 4.60
CA SER A 412 11.77 13.69 4.32
C SER A 412 10.62 14.03 3.39
N ASP A 413 9.54 14.56 3.99
CA ASP A 413 8.75 15.58 3.32
C ASP A 413 9.74 16.67 2.89
N CYS A 414 10.16 16.63 1.63
CA CYS A 414 10.94 17.68 1.02
C CYS A 414 10.07 18.94 0.94
N GLU A 415 10.04 19.71 2.03
CA GLU A 415 9.65 21.11 2.00
C GLU A 415 10.58 21.83 1.00
N PHE A 416 10.02 22.08 -0.18
CA PHE A 416 10.61 22.95 -1.18
C PHE A 416 10.83 24.34 -0.58
N ASN A 417 12.09 24.68 -0.28
CA ASN A 417 12.50 26.02 0.13
C ASN A 417 13.19 26.71 -1.06
N PRO A 418 12.51 27.59 -1.81
CA PRO A 418 13.05 28.20 -3.02
C PRO A 418 13.74 29.52 -2.70
N GLU A 419 14.80 29.50 -1.91
CA GLU A 419 15.69 30.65 -1.75
C GLU A 419 17.11 30.12 -1.54
N GLU A 420 17.85 29.91 -2.63
CA GLU A 420 19.32 30.08 -2.71
C GLU A 420 19.82 29.68 -4.10
N ASP A 421 19.76 30.62 -5.05
CA ASP A 421 20.86 30.79 -5.99
C ASP A 421 20.83 32.21 -6.57
N GLY A 422 21.82 33.01 -6.17
CA GLY A 422 21.90 34.43 -6.49
C GLY A 422 23.15 35.05 -5.88
N GLN A 423 24.33 34.65 -6.39
CA GLN A 423 25.60 35.28 -6.07
C GLN A 423 25.58 36.78 -6.44
N ALA A 424 25.71 37.64 -5.44
CA ALA A 424 26.23 39.00 -5.63
C ALA A 424 27.10 39.40 -4.43
N ARG A 425 28.41 39.52 -4.69
CA ARG A 425 29.44 40.04 -3.77
C ARG A 425 29.08 41.44 -3.28
N PHE A 426 29.08 41.69 -1.97
CA PHE A 426 29.48 43.00 -1.41
C PHE A 426 30.03 42.89 0.04
N LEU A 427 31.34 43.16 0.14
CA LEU A 427 32.16 43.77 1.21
C LEU A 427 31.69 43.76 2.68
N ASN A 428 32.53 43.16 3.55
CA ASN A 428 32.59 43.41 5.00
C ASN A 428 33.13 44.82 5.33
N PRO A 429 32.79 45.33 6.53
CA PRO A 429 33.84 45.49 7.56
C PRO A 429 33.41 45.01 8.97
N GLY A 430 34.36 44.42 9.72
CA GLY A 430 34.20 43.84 11.08
C GLY A 430 34.20 44.86 12.22
N PRO A 431 34.81 44.61 13.42
CA PRO A 431 35.27 43.36 14.05
C PRO A 431 34.93 43.25 15.59
N GLN A 432 35.51 42.23 16.27
CA GLN A 432 35.74 42.08 17.73
C GLN A 432 34.61 41.42 18.58
N GLN A 433 34.84 40.48 19.51
CA GLN A 433 36.04 39.99 20.21
C GLN A 433 35.76 38.63 20.92
N ALA A 434 36.78 37.76 20.92
CA ALA A 434 37.22 36.71 21.89
C ALA A 434 36.26 36.20 22.99
N SER A 435 36.21 34.92 23.40
CA SER A 435 37.32 34.01 23.78
C SER A 435 36.80 32.60 24.16
N LYS A 436 37.66 31.57 24.06
CA LYS A 436 37.55 30.16 24.54
C LYS A 436 38.14 30.05 25.98
N PRO A 437 37.85 29.02 26.83
CA PRO A 437 38.52 27.70 26.72
C PRO A 437 37.77 26.45 27.27
N LYS A 438 38.52 25.32 27.27
CA LYS A 438 38.22 23.86 27.27
C LYS A 438 37.84 23.18 28.62
N ALA A 439 37.05 22.10 28.48
CA ALA A 439 37.12 20.72 29.06
C ALA A 439 37.31 20.42 30.57
N LYS A 440 36.47 19.51 31.12
CA LYS A 440 36.78 18.27 31.90
C LYS A 440 35.50 17.51 32.32
N THR A 441 35.60 16.17 32.43
CA THR A 441 34.62 15.12 32.81
C THR A 441 34.50 14.93 34.36
N PRO A 442 33.85 13.86 34.90
CA PRO A 442 32.42 13.65 35.18
C PRO A 442 32.11 13.51 36.70
N VAL A 443 30.84 13.48 37.11
CA VAL A 443 30.44 13.15 38.51
C VAL A 443 29.20 12.24 38.51
N VAL A 444 29.30 11.18 39.31
CA VAL A 444 28.31 10.19 39.75
C VAL A 444 27.50 10.78 40.90
N ASP A 445 26.21 10.43 41.02
CA ASP A 445 25.53 10.41 42.32
C ASP A 445 24.68 9.14 42.44
N ASP A 446 25.00 8.40 43.49
CA ASP A 446 24.29 7.28 44.13
C ASP A 446 22.93 7.72 44.69
N TRP A 447 22.05 6.75 45.01
CA TRP A 447 21.48 6.52 46.36
C TRP A 447 20.62 5.23 46.33
N GLN A 448 21.24 4.16 46.82
CA GLN A 448 20.70 3.01 47.59
C GLN A 448 19.73 3.44 48.71
N ASP A 449 18.86 2.66 49.36
CA ASP A 449 18.61 1.21 49.49
C ASP A 449 17.22 1.05 50.17
N GLY A 450 16.67 -0.17 50.15
CA GLY A 450 15.52 -0.55 50.98
C GLY A 450 15.10 -2.00 50.77
N GLU A 451 15.91 -2.94 51.28
CA GLU A 451 15.57 -4.36 51.42
C GLU A 451 14.43 -4.57 52.44
N ASP A 452 13.59 -5.57 52.19
CA ASP A 452 13.16 -6.56 53.20
C ASP A 452 12.68 -7.81 52.45
N GLY A 453 13.31 -8.94 52.76
CA GLY A 453 13.06 -10.24 52.13
C GLY A 453 11.97 -11.07 52.82
N ASP A 454 11.53 -12.11 52.12
CA ASP A 454 11.34 -13.41 52.74
C ASP A 454 11.51 -14.54 51.70
N SER A 455 12.06 -15.61 52.22
CA SER A 455 12.62 -16.83 51.66
C SER A 455 11.58 -17.87 51.25
N GLY A 456 12.01 -18.79 50.36
CA GLY A 456 11.27 -19.99 50.01
C GLY A 456 12.00 -20.76 48.90
N GLU A 457 12.94 -21.60 49.31
CA GLU A 457 13.67 -22.59 48.50
C GLU A 457 12.71 -23.58 47.83
N ASP A 458 13.04 -24.03 46.61
CA ASP A 458 13.16 -25.46 46.32
C ASP A 458 13.79 -25.67 44.93
N ASP A 459 14.83 -26.50 44.96
CA ASP A 459 15.72 -26.93 43.88
C ASP A 459 15.23 -28.31 43.40
N GLU A 460 14.87 -28.48 42.13
CA GLU A 460 14.85 -29.80 41.49
C GLU A 460 15.34 -29.72 40.04
N SER A 461 16.53 -30.26 39.85
CA SER A 461 17.13 -30.63 38.58
C SER A 461 16.47 -31.89 38.01
N ARG A 462 16.04 -31.84 36.74
CA ARG A 462 15.85 -33.05 35.92
C ARG A 462 16.31 -32.81 34.47
N ALA A 463 17.32 -33.57 34.09
CA ALA A 463 17.80 -33.76 32.73
C ALA A 463 17.05 -34.91 32.03
N SER A 464 17.17 -34.95 30.69
CA SER A 464 16.69 -35.94 29.70
C SER A 464 15.19 -35.85 29.37
N SER A 465 14.74 -35.95 28.12
CA SER A 465 15.27 -36.74 26.99
C SER A 465 14.79 -36.19 25.64
N ASP A 466 15.68 -36.29 24.65
CA ASP A 466 15.40 -36.22 23.22
C ASP A 466 14.23 -37.12 22.81
N GLU A 467 13.26 -36.56 22.08
CA GLU A 467 12.43 -37.33 21.16
C GLU A 467 12.47 -36.64 19.78
N ASN A 468 13.19 -37.31 18.88
CA ASN A 468 13.23 -37.03 17.44
C ASN A 468 11.84 -37.22 16.83
N GLU A 469 11.20 -36.14 16.40
CA GLU A 469 10.20 -36.20 15.34
C GLU A 469 10.85 -35.82 14.01
N GLU A 470 11.37 -36.83 13.31
CA GLU A 470 11.68 -36.76 11.89
C GLU A 470 10.38 -36.53 11.11
N SER A 471 10.03 -35.27 10.85
CA SER A 471 9.13 -34.94 9.75
C SER A 471 9.94 -34.88 8.47
N SER A 472 9.71 -35.89 7.62
CA SER A 472 10.30 -36.04 6.30
C SER A 472 10.00 -34.82 5.44
N ASP A 473 10.95 -33.89 5.40
CA ASP A 473 10.94 -32.76 4.49
C ASP A 473 11.15 -33.31 3.07
N GLN A 474 10.04 -33.56 2.37
CA GLN A 474 10.06 -33.86 0.96
C GLN A 474 10.57 -32.62 0.23
N SER A 475 11.89 -32.59 0.01
CA SER A 475 12.57 -31.63 -0.86
C SER A 475 11.83 -31.51 -2.18
N VAL A 476 11.22 -30.35 -2.44
CA VAL A 476 10.59 -30.05 -3.72
C VAL A 476 11.68 -29.66 -4.73
N PRO A 477 11.69 -30.26 -5.93
CA PRO A 477 12.55 -29.83 -7.02
C PRO A 477 12.05 -28.48 -7.55
N GLY A 478 12.77 -27.39 -7.27
CA GLY A 478 12.39 -26.07 -7.77
C GLY A 478 13.24 -24.89 -7.30
N CYS A 479 13.92 -25.00 -6.16
CA CYS A 479 14.94 -24.04 -5.73
C CYS A 479 16.31 -24.71 -5.75
N GLN A 480 16.83 -24.99 -6.95
CA GLN A 480 18.24 -25.32 -7.11
C GLN A 480 19.03 -24.01 -7.28
N GLY A 481 19.82 -23.65 -6.25
CA GLY A 481 21.01 -22.83 -6.40
C GLY A 481 20.92 -21.39 -5.89
N GLU A 482 21.67 -21.09 -4.82
CA GLU A 482 22.11 -19.73 -4.48
C GLU A 482 22.73 -18.98 -5.68
N GLY A 483 23.24 -19.71 -6.69
CA GLY A 483 23.73 -19.17 -7.95
C GLY A 483 22.67 -18.48 -8.81
N ASP A 484 21.43 -18.97 -8.78
CA ASP A 484 20.34 -18.45 -9.63
C ASP A 484 19.81 -17.10 -9.10
N LEU A 485 19.79 -16.91 -7.78
CA LEU A 485 19.40 -15.63 -7.18
C LEU A 485 20.44 -14.53 -7.42
N ARG A 486 21.73 -14.87 -7.56
CA ARG A 486 22.78 -13.91 -7.90
C ARG A 486 22.56 -13.27 -9.27
N MET A 487 22.11 -14.07 -10.24
CA MET A 487 21.81 -13.59 -11.59
C MET A 487 20.61 -12.65 -11.59
N VAL A 488 19.59 -12.97 -10.78
CA VAL A 488 18.44 -12.09 -10.56
C VAL A 488 18.88 -10.77 -9.92
N LEU A 489 19.70 -10.80 -8.87
CA LEU A 489 20.25 -9.59 -8.24
C LEU A 489 21.06 -8.73 -9.23
N LYS A 490 21.93 -9.37 -10.04
CA LYS A 490 22.70 -8.69 -11.08
C LYS A 490 21.78 -7.99 -12.09
N ALA A 491 20.73 -8.67 -12.56
CA ALA A 491 19.77 -8.10 -13.50
C ALA A 491 19.01 -6.89 -12.91
N PHE A 492 18.51 -7.00 -11.68
CA PHE A 492 17.82 -5.89 -11.00
C PHE A 492 18.76 -4.71 -10.69
N THR A 493 20.02 -4.99 -10.37
CA THR A 493 21.04 -3.94 -10.16
C THR A 493 21.31 -3.19 -11.46
N MET A 494 21.52 -3.91 -12.58
CA MET A 494 21.68 -3.30 -13.90
C MET A 494 20.45 -2.48 -14.32
N LEU A 495 19.25 -2.98 -14.04
CA LEU A 495 17.99 -2.29 -14.32
C LEU A 495 17.90 -0.98 -13.53
N ARG A 496 18.15 -1.02 -12.22
CA ARG A 496 18.16 0.16 -11.34
C ARG A 496 19.16 1.19 -11.83
N ASP A 497 20.40 0.79 -12.10
CA ASP A 497 21.47 1.72 -12.45
C ASP A 497 21.18 2.42 -13.79
N GLN A 498 20.71 1.69 -14.80
CA GLN A 498 20.27 2.28 -16.07
C GLN A 498 19.06 3.20 -15.92
N PHE A 499 18.11 2.85 -15.04
CA PHE A 499 16.94 3.71 -14.79
C PHE A 499 17.35 5.02 -14.12
N VAL A 500 18.18 4.92 -13.08
CA VAL A 500 18.67 6.08 -12.31
C VAL A 500 19.53 6.98 -13.19
N GLU A 501 20.35 6.42 -14.08
CA GLU A 501 21.14 7.22 -15.02
C GLU A 501 20.26 8.03 -15.97
N LYS A 502 19.25 7.39 -16.60
CA LYS A 502 18.28 8.10 -17.45
C LYS A 502 17.49 9.14 -16.67
N PHE A 503 17.12 8.81 -15.44
CA PHE A 503 16.43 9.73 -14.54
C PHE A 503 17.33 10.93 -14.19
N ARG A 504 18.61 10.73 -13.91
CA ARG A 504 19.55 11.84 -13.66
C ARG A 504 19.73 12.71 -14.88
N ILE A 505 19.94 12.12 -16.07
CA ILE A 505 20.12 12.89 -17.32
C ILE A 505 18.91 13.76 -17.65
N THR A 506 17.69 13.29 -17.33
CA THR A 506 16.46 14.04 -17.64
C THR A 506 16.24 15.24 -16.69
N TRP A 507 16.90 15.25 -15.53
CA TRP A 507 16.76 16.27 -14.47
C TRP A 507 18.07 17.01 -14.13
N ALA A 508 19.16 16.71 -14.84
CA ALA A 508 20.39 17.49 -14.87
C ALA A 508 20.24 18.65 -15.87
#